data_AF-A0A8H2XJG5-F1
#
_entry.id   AF-A0A8H2XJG5-F1
#
_cell.length_a   1.000
_cell.length_b   1.000
_cell.length_c   1.000
_cell.angle_alpha   90.00
_cell.angle_beta   90.00
_cell.angle_gamma   90.00
#
_symmetry.space_group_name_H-M   'P 1'
#
loop_
_entity.id
_entity.type
_entity.pdbx_description
1 polymer ?
#
loop_
_entity_poly.entity_id
_entity_poly.type
_entity_poly.pdbx_seq_one_letter_code
_entity_poly.pdbx_strand_id
1 'polypeptide(L)'
;MPKSKQQSQDAYSSALLKWEIAGDKLSAAVSAYLQSCAVPDTFSGAPRDDATIMASRADLFLSTRHTTTFEELFQSNVILARMRNKVLSRPYSLPKVILAEIFIDAVYTPGPNDNPFPSMAEGLKRIFRRLRSLLAVCSTWRC
;
A
#
# COMPACT_ATOMS: atom_id res chain seq x y z
N MET A 1 8.11 -39.08 14.88
CA MET A 1 7.89 -38.33 13.63
C MET A 1 8.02 -36.81 13.88
N PRO A 2 9.19 -36.18 13.62
CA PRO A 2 9.36 -34.72 13.76
C PRO A 2 9.72 -33.96 12.46
N LYS A 3 9.82 -34.65 11.31
CA LYS A 3 10.39 -34.07 10.08
C LYS A 3 9.58 -32.93 9.42
N SER A 4 8.25 -32.87 9.62
CA SER A 4 7.41 -31.88 8.91
C SER A 4 7.53 -30.46 9.46
N LYS A 5 7.77 -30.28 10.77
CA LYS A 5 7.89 -28.95 11.37
C LYS A 5 9.22 -28.27 11.02
N GLN A 6 10.30 -29.05 10.94
CA GLN A 6 11.63 -28.55 10.60
C GLN A 6 11.68 -28.02 9.15
N GLN A 7 11.13 -28.78 8.19
CA GLN A 7 11.09 -28.37 6.78
C GLN A 7 10.30 -27.09 6.53
N SER A 8 9.19 -26.86 7.23
CA SER A 8 8.40 -25.63 7.08
C SER A 8 9.11 -24.40 7.66
N GLN A 9 9.89 -24.57 8.73
CA GLN A 9 10.61 -23.48 9.38
C GLN A 9 11.87 -23.06 8.60
N ASP A 10 12.55 -24.02 7.97
CA ASP A 10 13.69 -23.76 7.08
C ASP A 10 13.22 -23.06 5.79
N ALA A 11 12.06 -23.45 5.25
CA ALA A 11 11.46 -22.79 4.08
C ALA A 11 11.04 -21.34 4.36
N TYR A 12 10.45 -21.07 5.54
CA TYR A 12 10.06 -19.71 5.95
C TYR A 12 11.27 -18.78 6.10
N SER A 13 12.33 -19.29 6.75
CA SER A 13 13.58 -18.56 6.93
C SER A 13 14.27 -18.27 5.59
N SER A 14 14.22 -19.21 4.64
CA SER A 14 14.73 -19.02 3.28
C SER A 14 13.95 -17.97 2.49
N ALA A 15 12.62 -17.94 2.61
CA ALA A 15 11.78 -16.97 1.92
C ALA A 15 11.96 -15.55 2.48
N LEU A 16 12.07 -15.41 3.79
CA LEU A 16 12.35 -14.13 4.46
C LEU A 16 13.70 -13.56 4.01
N LEU A 17 14.75 -14.39 4.02
CA LEU A 17 16.08 -13.98 3.57
C LEU A 17 16.08 -13.53 2.11
N LYS A 18 15.36 -14.23 1.22
CA LYS A 18 15.22 -13.83 -0.19
C LYS A 18 14.54 -12.46 -0.32
N TRP A 19 13.54 -12.19 0.52
CA TRP A 19 12.83 -10.92 0.52
C TRP A 19 13.71 -9.77 1.01
N GLU A 20 14.48 -9.99 2.09
CA GLU A 20 15.46 -9.01 2.60
C GLU A 20 16.52 -8.67 1.54
N ILE A 21 17.12 -9.69 0.92
CA ILE A 21 18.10 -9.51 -0.16
C ILE A 21 17.49 -8.75 -1.35
N ALA A 22 16.22 -9.03 -1.70
CA ALA A 22 15.54 -8.30 -2.77
C ALA A 22 15.28 -6.83 -2.38
N GLY A 23 14.95 -6.57 -1.12
CA GLY A 23 14.82 -5.22 -0.56
C GLY A 23 16.12 -4.42 -0.64
N ASP A 24 17.24 -5.03 -0.26
CA ASP A 24 18.56 -4.40 -0.36
C ASP A 24 18.93 -4.07 -1.81
N LYS A 25 18.67 -5.01 -2.74
CA LYS A 25 18.87 -4.78 -4.18
C LYS A 25 18.01 -3.64 -4.71
N LEU A 26 16.75 -3.56 -4.29
CA LEU A 26 15.85 -2.47 -4.67
C LEU A 26 16.37 -1.13 -4.14
N SER A 27 16.78 -1.06 -2.87
CA SER A 27 17.34 0.14 -2.26
C SER A 27 18.61 0.62 -3.00
N ALA A 28 19.51 -0.31 -3.32
CA ALA A 28 20.70 -0.01 -4.11
C ALA A 28 20.36 0.49 -5.52
N ALA A 29 19.41 -0.15 -6.20
CA ALA A 29 18.98 0.25 -7.54
C ALA A 29 18.32 1.64 -7.55
N VAL A 30 17.45 1.93 -6.57
CA VAL A 30 16.84 3.26 -6.41
C VAL A 30 17.90 4.32 -6.12
N SER A 31 18.88 4.02 -5.27
CA SER A 31 19.98 4.94 -4.98
C SER A 31 20.84 5.23 -6.21
N ALA A 32 21.20 4.20 -6.98
CA ALA A 32 21.91 4.35 -8.24
C ALA A 32 21.10 5.13 -9.28
N TYR A 33 19.79 4.90 -9.33
CA TYR A 33 18.88 5.65 -10.19
C TYR A 33 18.84 7.13 -9.81
N LEU A 34 18.70 7.47 -8.53
CA LEU A 34 18.73 8.86 -8.05
C LEU A 34 20.05 9.56 -8.40
N GLN A 35 21.18 8.86 -8.27
CA GLN A 35 22.49 9.37 -8.70
C GLN A 35 22.53 9.63 -10.21
N SER A 36 21.89 8.79 -11.03
CA SER A 36 21.80 9.02 -12.48
C SER A 36 20.90 10.19 -12.86
N CYS A 37 19.90 10.51 -12.03
CA CYS A 37 19.05 11.69 -12.21
C CYS A 37 19.76 12.99 -11.79
N ALA A 38 20.69 12.90 -10.85
CA ALA A 38 21.56 13.99 -10.45
C ALA A 38 22.63 14.22 -11.53
N VAL A 39 22.19 14.67 -12.71
CA VAL A 39 23.12 15.18 -13.71
C VAL A 39 23.59 16.57 -13.21
N PRO A 40 24.91 16.82 -13.07
CA PRO A 40 25.42 18.18 -12.84
C PRO A 40 24.95 19.10 -13.97
N ASP A 41 25.01 20.43 -13.81
CA ASP A 41 24.59 21.48 -14.76
C ASP A 41 25.30 21.47 -16.15
N THR A 42 25.49 20.30 -16.78
CA THR A 42 26.09 20.11 -18.11
C THR A 42 25.20 20.61 -19.23
N PHE A 43 23.94 20.97 -18.93
CA PHE A 43 22.94 21.37 -19.93
C PHE A 43 22.75 22.88 -20.04
N SER A 44 23.39 23.69 -19.20
CA SER A 44 23.29 25.16 -19.24
C SER A 44 23.83 25.78 -20.54
N GLY A 45 24.50 25.00 -21.41
CA GLY A 45 25.07 25.45 -22.69
C GLY A 45 24.61 24.67 -23.92
N ALA A 46 23.59 23.81 -23.83
CA ALA A 46 23.14 23.00 -24.96
C ALA A 46 22.35 23.82 -25.99
N PRO A 47 22.43 23.49 -27.31
CA PRO A 47 21.56 24.07 -28.34
C PRO A 47 20.07 23.89 -27.99
N ARG A 48 19.25 24.88 -28.34
CA ARG A 48 17.80 24.93 -28.00
C ARG A 48 17.01 23.70 -28.48
N ASP A 49 17.38 23.15 -29.63
CA ASP A 49 16.72 21.98 -30.21
C ASP A 49 17.02 20.71 -29.40
N ASP A 50 18.27 20.55 -28.93
CA ASP A 50 18.68 19.44 -28.07
C ASP A 50 18.02 19.52 -26.69
N ALA A 51 17.88 20.73 -26.13
CA ALA A 51 17.18 20.94 -24.86
C ALA A 51 15.70 20.52 -24.93
N THR A 52 15.03 20.79 -26.05
CA THR A 52 13.61 20.45 -26.24
C THR A 52 13.40 18.94 -26.42
N ILE A 53 14.28 18.27 -27.16
CA ILE A 53 14.26 16.80 -27.30
C ILE A 53 14.52 16.13 -25.95
N MET A 54 15.44 16.65 -25.15
CA MET A 54 15.74 16.11 -23.83
C MET A 54 14.58 16.33 -22.84
N ALA A 55 13.96 17.50 -22.83
CA ALA A 55 12.79 17.79 -22.00
C ALA A 55 11.62 16.86 -22.34
N SER A 56 11.28 16.72 -23.62
CA SER A 56 10.20 15.80 -24.03
C SER A 56 10.48 14.33 -23.69
N ARG A 57 11.75 13.90 -23.77
CA ARG A 57 12.16 12.55 -23.35
C ARG A 57 12.08 12.36 -21.84
N ALA A 58 12.42 13.38 -21.05
CA ALA A 58 12.25 13.37 -19.61
C ALA A 58 10.77 13.29 -19.22
N ASP A 59 9.91 14.10 -19.84
CA ASP A 59 8.46 14.08 -19.61
C ASP A 59 7.84 12.73 -19.98
N LEU A 60 8.25 12.12 -21.09
CA LEU A 60 7.82 10.77 -21.47
C LEU A 60 8.28 9.73 -20.45
N PHE A 61 9.52 9.83 -19.96
CA PHE A 61 10.06 8.92 -18.96
C PHE A 61 9.31 9.05 -17.62
N LEU A 62 9.03 10.27 -17.17
CA LEU A 62 8.28 10.56 -15.94
C LEU A 62 6.83 10.03 -16.03
N SER A 63 6.15 10.32 -17.14
CA SER A 63 4.74 9.93 -17.32
C SER A 63 4.53 8.42 -17.47
N THR A 64 5.51 7.68 -17.97
CA THR A 64 5.37 6.24 -18.25
C THR A 64 6.09 5.35 -17.25
N ARG A 65 7.37 5.60 -16.97
CA ARG A 65 8.18 4.69 -16.16
C ARG A 65 8.02 4.95 -14.66
N HIS A 66 8.01 6.21 -14.23
CA HIS A 66 7.80 6.52 -12.81
C HIS A 66 6.41 6.10 -12.33
N THR A 67 5.39 6.35 -13.14
CA THR A 67 4.02 5.92 -12.83
C THR A 67 3.94 4.41 -12.66
N THR A 68 4.45 3.64 -13.62
CA THR A 68 4.50 2.17 -13.53
C THR A 68 5.28 1.69 -12.30
N THR A 69 6.48 2.24 -12.06
CA THR A 69 7.31 1.87 -10.90
C THR A 69 6.60 2.19 -9.58
N PHE A 70 5.91 3.33 -9.49
CA PHE A 70 5.17 3.73 -8.30
C PHE A 70 3.99 2.78 -8.04
N GLU A 71 3.26 2.39 -9.09
CA GLU A 71 2.19 1.40 -8.98
C GLU A 71 2.71 0.04 -8.49
N GLU A 72 3.84 -0.44 -9.03
CA GLU A 72 4.47 -1.70 -8.59
C GLU A 72 4.91 -1.63 -7.13
N LEU A 73 5.52 -0.52 -6.71
CA LEU A 73 5.90 -0.29 -5.31
C LEU A 73 4.68 -0.24 -4.40
N PHE A 74 3.61 0.44 -4.81
CA PHE A 74 2.36 0.46 -4.06
C PHE A 74 1.77 -0.95 -3.90
N GLN A 75 1.73 -1.74 -4.98
CA GLN A 75 1.28 -3.14 -4.91
C GLN A 75 2.16 -3.98 -3.97
N SER A 76 3.48 -3.77 -3.98
CA SER A 76 4.39 -4.46 -3.05
C SER A 76 4.04 -4.16 -1.59
N ASN A 77 3.73 -2.89 -1.26
CA ASN A 77 3.31 -2.49 0.08
C ASN A 77 1.98 -3.15 0.50
N VAL A 78 1.02 -3.24 -0.42
CA VAL A 78 -0.26 -3.92 -0.16
C VAL A 78 -0.03 -5.40 0.15
N ILE A 79 0.84 -6.08 -0.62
CA ILE A 79 1.17 -7.50 -0.40
C ILE A 79 1.83 -7.69 0.98
N LEU A 80 2.78 -6.83 1.35
CA LEU A 80 3.47 -6.89 2.64
C LEU A 80 2.54 -6.60 3.81
N ALA A 81 1.67 -5.61 3.67
CA ALA A 81 0.64 -5.31 4.68
C ALA A 81 -0.29 -6.51 4.88
N ARG A 82 -0.74 -7.16 3.79
CA ARG A 82 -1.54 -8.40 3.88
C ARG A 82 -0.79 -9.53 4.55
N MET A 83 0.47 -9.77 4.18
CA MET A 83 1.30 -10.80 4.80
C MET A 83 1.47 -10.54 6.30
N ARG A 84 1.85 -9.32 6.68
CA ARG A 84 1.98 -8.90 8.07
C ARG A 84 0.67 -9.09 8.82
N ASN A 85 -0.44 -8.67 8.24
CA ASN A 85 -1.76 -8.84 8.83
C ASN A 85 -2.07 -10.32 9.05
N LYS A 86 -1.80 -11.21 8.10
CA LYS A 86 -1.99 -12.67 8.26
C LYS A 86 -1.14 -13.28 9.37
N VAL A 87 0.12 -12.86 9.49
CA VAL A 87 1.06 -13.39 10.48
C VAL A 87 0.73 -12.88 11.88
N LEU A 88 0.41 -11.59 12.00
CA LEU A 88 0.07 -10.97 13.28
C LEU A 88 -1.40 -11.19 13.67
N SER A 89 -2.27 -11.53 12.72
CA SER A 89 -3.62 -11.99 12.98
C SER A 89 -3.60 -13.41 13.55
N ARG A 90 -3.10 -13.57 14.77
CA ARG A 90 -3.90 -14.35 15.72
C ARG A 90 -5.21 -13.58 15.95
N PRO A 91 -6.33 -14.26 16.22
CA PRO A 91 -7.65 -13.65 16.40
C PRO A 91 -7.77 -12.79 17.67
N TYR A 92 -6.68 -12.23 18.19
CA TYR A 92 -6.73 -11.22 19.23
C TYR A 92 -7.22 -9.93 18.61
N SER A 93 -8.55 -9.82 18.70
CA SER A 93 -9.35 -8.64 18.48
C SER A 93 -8.55 -7.38 18.77
N LEU A 94 -8.58 -6.43 17.83
CA LEU A 94 -8.36 -5.03 18.12
C LEU A 94 -8.96 -4.72 19.51
N PRO A 95 -8.22 -4.01 20.40
CA PRO A 95 -8.75 -3.66 21.71
C PRO A 95 -10.15 -3.10 21.56
N LYS A 96 -11.07 -3.44 22.48
CA LYS A 96 -12.49 -3.05 22.37
C LYS A 96 -12.67 -1.54 22.14
N VAL A 97 -11.78 -0.73 22.71
CA VAL A 97 -11.71 0.73 22.51
C VAL A 97 -11.49 1.09 21.03
N ILE A 98 -10.51 0.47 20.39
CA ILE A 98 -10.21 0.71 18.97
C ILE A 98 -11.33 0.21 18.06
N LEU A 99 -11.97 -0.93 18.39
CA LEU A 99 -13.16 -1.38 17.67
C LEU A 99 -14.31 -0.39 17.84
N ALA A 100 -14.51 0.15 19.04
CA ALA A 100 -15.55 1.14 19.29
C ALA A 100 -15.30 2.43 18.49
N GLU A 101 -14.06 2.92 18.43
CA GLU A 101 -13.67 4.09 17.62
C GLU A 101 -13.95 3.84 16.13
N ILE A 102 -13.54 2.69 15.59
CA ILE A 102 -13.83 2.33 14.19
C ILE A 102 -15.34 2.30 13.93
N PHE A 103 -16.13 1.74 14.86
CA PHE A 103 -17.58 1.70 14.71
C PHE A 103 -18.22 3.09 14.79
N ILE A 104 -17.73 3.95 15.69
CA ILE A 104 -18.20 5.33 15.80
C ILE A 104 -17.91 6.04 14.47
N ASP A 105 -16.67 6.01 14.00
CA ASP A 105 -16.27 6.76 12.81
C ASP A 105 -16.87 6.21 11.52
N ALA A 106 -16.82 4.89 11.32
CA ALA A 106 -17.23 4.29 10.05
C ALA A 106 -18.75 4.03 9.95
N VAL A 107 -19.43 3.82 11.08
CA VAL A 107 -20.85 3.43 11.10
C VAL A 107 -21.73 4.57 11.60
N TYR A 108 -21.37 5.20 12.72
CA TYR A 108 -22.23 6.15 13.42
C TYR A 108 -22.09 7.59 12.90
N THR A 109 -20.87 8.08 12.67
CA THR A 109 -20.58 9.47 12.30
C THR A 109 -21.16 9.80 10.91
N PRO A 110 -22.08 10.78 10.77
CA PRO A 110 -22.63 11.17 9.48
C PRO A 110 -21.54 11.61 8.51
N GLY A 111 -21.63 11.18 7.25
CA GLY A 111 -20.72 11.63 6.20
C GLY A 111 -21.06 13.06 5.75
N PRO A 112 -20.17 13.71 4.98
CA PRO A 112 -20.37 15.09 4.52
C PRO A 112 -21.64 15.27 3.65
N ASN A 113 -22.10 14.20 3.00
CA ASN A 113 -23.28 14.21 2.14
C ASN A 113 -24.52 13.61 2.83
N ASP A 114 -24.43 13.22 4.09
CA ASP A 114 -25.54 12.62 4.81
C ASP A 114 -26.45 13.68 5.40
N ASN A 115 -27.76 13.40 5.39
CA ASN A 115 -28.70 14.16 6.21
C ASN A 115 -28.29 14.04 7.70
N PRO A 116 -28.03 15.16 8.40
CA PRO A 116 -27.68 15.18 9.82
C PRO A 116 -28.83 14.69 10.73
N PHE A 117 -30.07 14.85 10.28
CA PHE A 117 -31.27 14.51 11.03
C PHE A 117 -32.15 13.52 10.24
N PRO A 118 -31.71 12.27 10.07
CA PRO A 118 -32.51 11.26 9.41
C PRO A 118 -33.70 10.85 10.30
N SER A 119 -34.79 10.39 9.67
CA SER A 119 -35.80 9.63 10.41
C SER A 119 -35.18 8.36 10.99
N MET A 120 -35.77 7.79 12.03
CA MET A 120 -35.27 6.55 12.65
C MET A 120 -35.07 5.43 11.62
N ALA A 121 -36.02 5.27 10.68
CA ALA A 121 -35.93 4.27 9.63
C ALA A 121 -34.73 4.50 8.69
N GLU A 122 -34.48 5.75 8.29
CA GLU A 122 -33.33 6.08 7.44
C GLU A 122 -32.00 5.98 8.18
N GLY A 123 -31.98 6.33 9.48
CA GLY A 123 -30.83 6.12 10.35
C GLY A 123 -30.44 4.65 10.46
N LEU A 124 -31.41 3.77 10.71
CA LEU A 124 -31.18 2.32 10.78
C LEU A 124 -30.68 1.76 9.44
N LYS A 125 -31.33 2.11 8.31
CA LYS A 125 -30.86 1.68 6.98
C LYS A 125 -29.42 2.10 6.72
N ARG A 126 -29.04 3.31 7.10
CA ARG A 126 -27.68 3.84 6.97
C ARG A 126 -26.68 3.04 7.79
N ILE A 127 -26.98 2.81 9.07
CA ILE A 127 -26.15 2.01 9.98
C ILE A 127 -25.94 0.60 9.41
N PHE A 128 -27.01 -0.08 9.00
CA PHE A 128 -26.91 -1.43 8.44
C PHE A 128 -26.08 -1.48 7.15
N ARG A 129 -26.24 -0.50 6.26
CA ARG A 129 -25.45 -0.42 5.02
C ARG A 129 -23.96 -0.27 5.32
N ARG A 130 -23.62 0.67 6.21
CA ARG A 130 -22.24 0.95 6.60
C ARG A 130 -21.59 -0.22 7.35
N LEU A 131 -22.34 -0.86 8.24
CA LEU A 131 -21.90 -2.07 8.91
C LEU A 131 -21.58 -3.20 7.91
N ARG A 132 -22.44 -3.42 6.90
CA ARG A 132 -22.17 -4.41 5.84
C ARG A 132 -20.92 -4.05 5.03
N SER A 133 -20.71 -2.78 4.70
CA SER A 133 -19.49 -2.33 4.03
C SER A 133 -18.25 -2.56 4.89
N LEU A 134 -18.30 -2.21 6.18
CA LEU A 134 -17.21 -2.45 7.12
C LEU A 134 -16.88 -3.94 7.22
N LEU A 135 -17.90 -4.80 7.38
CA LEU A 135 -17.72 -6.24 7.42
C LEU A 135 -17.15 -6.80 6.11
N ALA A 136 -17.54 -6.27 4.95
CA ALA A 136 -16.98 -6.66 3.66
C ALA A 136 -15.49 -6.33 3.58
N VAL A 137 -15.09 -5.10 3.94
CA VAL A 137 -13.68 -4.68 3.98
C VAL A 137 -12.89 -5.53 4.97
N CYS A 138 -13.40 -5.72 6.18
CA CYS A 138 -12.76 -6.57 7.19
C CYS A 138 -12.60 -8.02 6.71
N SER A 139 -13.56 -8.53 5.93
CA SER A 139 -13.47 -9.89 5.38
C SER A 139 -12.43 -9.98 4.27
N THR A 140 -12.34 -8.98 3.39
CA THR A 140 -11.26 -8.87 2.40
C THR A 140 -9.89 -8.78 3.06
N TRP A 141 -9.78 -8.10 4.20
CA TRP A 141 -8.52 -7.92 4.93
C TRP A 141 -8.10 -9.15 5.75
N ARG A 142 -9.04 -10.04 6.09
CA ARG A 142 -8.72 -11.34 6.69
C ARG A 142 -8.22 -12.38 5.68
N CYS A 143 -8.45 -12.16 4.38
CA CYS A 143 -8.07 -13.09 3.30
C CYS A 143 -6.63 -12.95 2.80
#